data_AF-A0A3A9EWH2-F1
#
_entry.id   AF-A0A3A9EWH2-F1
#
_cell.length_a   1.000
_cell.length_b   1.000
_cell.length_c   1.000
_cell.angle_alpha   90.00
_cell.angle_beta   90.00
_cell.angle_gamma   90.00
#
_symmetry.space_group_name_H-M   'P 1'
#
loop_
_entity.id
_entity.type
_entity.pdbx_description
1 polymer ?
#
loop_
_entity_poly.entity_id
_entity_poly.type
_entity_poly.pdbx_seq_one_letter_code
_entity_poly.pdbx_strand_id
1 'polypeptide(L)'
;MFNNDIKRTIGKILKADGYKLAPPLGKGVVYYIKRHSEKLGFYVGCRDNRSLNGPITIDLHFTGLMNPDDSVMNFFSGLHVKILDVYDTEVTDKVMIAAGNKIKVIEKYIGSSYKFVLQELISPCIDSNKRPFGQLAIYREYILIYDTLKNDKNLQEEFVLLQNRCFQNYKKMGENAERIERIALCSSFIDRLPKDYFIEKGIYECLDFTRDIENLKYGLSSYIYAQALFGEK
;
A
#
# COMPACT_ATOMS: atom_id res chain seq x y z
N MET A 1 -4.77 -19.01 -15.87
CA MET A 1 -4.73 -20.20 -14.99
C MET A 1 -4.20 -19.82 -13.61
N PHE A 2 -2.94 -19.36 -13.52
CA PHE A 2 -2.28 -18.93 -12.26
C PHE A 2 -3.15 -18.14 -11.27
N ASN A 3 -3.72 -17.00 -11.66
CA ASN A 3 -4.53 -16.18 -10.75
C ASN A 3 -5.71 -16.95 -10.12
N ASN A 4 -6.33 -17.86 -10.87
CA ASN A 4 -7.45 -18.67 -10.37
C ASN A 4 -6.94 -19.73 -9.39
N ASP A 5 -5.78 -20.33 -9.66
CA ASP A 5 -5.15 -21.30 -8.77
C ASP A 5 -4.72 -20.66 -7.45
N ILE A 6 -4.09 -19.48 -7.51
CA ILE A 6 -3.75 -18.69 -6.32
C ILE A 6 -4.99 -18.38 -5.50
N LYS A 7 -6.08 -17.91 -6.13
CA LYS A 7 -7.35 -17.62 -5.44
C LYS A 7 -7.98 -18.87 -4.81
N ARG A 8 -7.85 -20.04 -5.45
CA ARG A 8 -8.41 -21.32 -4.99
C ARG A 8 -7.58 -21.98 -3.89
N THR A 9 -6.27 -21.71 -3.84
CA THR A 9 -5.32 -22.36 -2.91
C THR A 9 -4.92 -21.41 -1.78
N ILE A 10 -3.75 -20.75 -1.87
CA ILE A 10 -3.24 -19.83 -0.86
C ILE A 10 -4.24 -18.71 -0.53
N GLY A 11 -4.97 -18.22 -1.53
CA GLY A 11 -5.99 -17.19 -1.38
C GLY A 11 -7.12 -17.57 -0.42
N LYS A 12 -7.51 -18.85 -0.35
CA LYS A 12 -8.50 -19.32 0.64
C LYS A 12 -7.96 -19.22 2.06
N ILE A 13 -6.70 -19.59 2.26
CA ILE A 13 -6.03 -19.56 3.56
C ILE A 13 -5.89 -18.11 4.03
N LEU A 14 -5.40 -17.23 3.16
CA LEU A 14 -5.22 -15.81 3.47
C LEU A 14 -6.55 -15.12 3.78
N LYS A 15 -7.60 -15.37 2.99
CA LYS A 15 -8.94 -14.83 3.27
C LYS A 15 -9.50 -15.31 4.60
N ALA A 16 -9.33 -16.59 4.93
CA ALA A 16 -9.71 -17.13 6.23
C ALA A 16 -8.93 -16.49 7.39
N ASP A 17 -7.77 -15.90 7.12
CA ASP A 17 -6.94 -15.19 8.07
C ASP A 17 -7.13 -13.66 8.05
N GLY A 18 -8.17 -13.17 7.36
CA GLY A 18 -8.55 -11.75 7.34
C GLY A 18 -7.90 -10.92 6.24
N TYR A 19 -7.13 -11.52 5.33
CA TYR A 19 -6.63 -10.80 4.17
C TYR A 19 -7.73 -10.53 3.14
N LYS A 20 -7.72 -9.33 2.58
CA LYS A 20 -8.56 -8.92 1.44
C LYS A 20 -7.75 -9.02 0.15
N LEU A 21 -8.38 -9.51 -0.91
CA LEU A 21 -7.79 -9.50 -2.25
C LEU A 21 -7.70 -8.03 -2.73
N ALA A 22 -6.51 -7.59 -3.11
CA ALA A 22 -6.32 -6.27 -3.68
C ALA A 22 -6.80 -6.21 -5.14
N PRO A 23 -7.06 -5.01 -5.66
CA PRO A 23 -7.30 -4.81 -7.09
C PRO A 23 -6.12 -5.33 -7.96
N PRO A 24 -6.37 -5.75 -9.21
CA PRO A 24 -5.31 -6.21 -10.12
C PRO A 24 -4.33 -5.10 -10.52
N LEU A 25 -3.10 -5.16 -10.01
CA LEU A 25 -2.04 -4.17 -10.29
C LEU A 25 -1.20 -4.48 -11.55
N GLY A 26 -1.49 -5.57 -12.24
CA GLY A 26 -0.76 -6.00 -13.43
C GLY A 26 -1.10 -7.43 -13.85
N LYS A 27 -0.67 -7.84 -15.04
CA LYS A 27 -0.79 -9.24 -15.48
C LYS A 27 0.22 -10.09 -14.70
N GLY A 28 -0.21 -11.27 -14.24
CA GLY A 28 0.66 -12.25 -13.58
C GLY A 28 0.93 -12.00 -12.10
N VAL A 29 0.28 -11.00 -11.47
CA VAL A 29 0.47 -10.72 -10.05
C VAL A 29 -0.87 -10.69 -9.30
N VAL A 30 -0.90 -11.31 -8.12
CA VAL A 30 -2.05 -11.30 -7.20
C VAL A 30 -1.59 -10.82 -5.82
N TYR A 31 -2.25 -9.79 -5.30
CA TYR A 31 -1.96 -9.23 -3.98
C TYR A 31 -3.07 -9.50 -2.98
N TYR A 32 -2.69 -9.87 -1.76
CA TYR A 32 -3.58 -9.93 -0.60
C TYR A 32 -3.07 -8.97 0.47
N ILE A 33 -3.96 -8.20 1.07
CA ILE A 33 -3.61 -7.20 2.08
C ILE A 33 -4.40 -7.43 3.35
N LYS A 34 -3.73 -7.35 4.49
CA LYS A 34 -4.33 -7.37 5.82
C LYS A 34 -3.80 -6.19 6.61
N ARG A 35 -4.71 -5.37 7.14
CA ARG A 35 -4.34 -4.23 7.99
C ARG A 35 -3.79 -4.74 9.32
N HIS A 36 -2.69 -4.14 9.77
CA HIS A 36 -2.12 -4.38 11.09
C HIS A 36 -2.42 -3.20 12.03
N SER A 37 -2.29 -1.97 11.55
CA SER A 37 -2.62 -0.74 12.29
C SER A 37 -3.10 0.35 11.33
N GLU A 38 -3.36 1.56 11.84
CA GLU A 38 -3.72 2.69 10.97
C GLU A 38 -2.70 2.95 9.87
N LYS A 39 -1.41 2.77 10.17
CA LYS A 39 -0.33 3.13 9.25
C LYS A 39 0.36 1.93 8.63
N LEU A 40 0.13 0.71 9.10
CA LEU A 40 0.86 -0.49 8.67
C LEU A 40 -0.07 -1.61 8.20
N GLY A 41 0.40 -2.38 7.23
CA GLY A 41 -0.29 -3.55 6.70
C GLY A 41 0.67 -4.66 6.26
N PHE A 42 0.12 -5.87 6.19
CA PHE A 42 0.76 -7.02 5.58
C PHE A 42 0.32 -7.16 4.13
N TYR A 43 1.27 -7.46 3.25
CA TYR A 43 1.04 -7.68 1.83
C TYR A 43 1.61 -9.03 1.43
N VAL A 44 0.77 -9.89 0.87
CA VAL A 44 1.22 -11.12 0.22
C VAL A 44 1.17 -10.93 -1.28
N GLY A 45 2.34 -10.88 -1.91
CA GLY A 45 2.48 -10.83 -3.37
C GLY A 45 2.71 -12.23 -3.93
N CYS A 46 1.83 -12.67 -4.83
CA CYS A 46 2.02 -13.91 -5.58
C CYS A 46 2.27 -13.54 -7.05
N ARG A 47 3.49 -13.80 -7.55
CA ARG A 47 3.89 -13.42 -8.91
C ARG A 47 4.22 -14.65 -9.76
N ASP A 48 3.75 -14.63 -10.99
CA ASP A 48 4.05 -15.61 -12.03
C ASP A 48 5.09 -15.02 -13.00
N ASN A 49 6.37 -15.33 -12.76
CA ASN A 49 7.46 -14.83 -13.58
C ASN A 49 7.84 -15.78 -14.73
N ARG A 50 7.05 -16.83 -14.99
CA ARG A 50 7.41 -17.88 -15.95
C ARG A 50 7.52 -17.37 -17.38
N SER A 51 6.77 -16.34 -17.75
CA SER A 51 6.91 -15.67 -19.05
C SER A 51 8.29 -15.03 -19.27
N LEU A 52 9.06 -14.82 -18.19
CA LEU A 52 10.41 -14.27 -18.20
C LEU A 52 11.45 -15.34 -17.87
N ASN A 53 11.12 -16.63 -18.02
CA ASN A 53 11.93 -17.77 -17.56
C ASN A 53 12.25 -17.71 -16.05
N GLY A 54 11.40 -17.02 -15.28
CA GLY A 54 11.51 -16.86 -13.85
C GLY A 54 10.60 -17.82 -13.07
N PRO A 55 10.81 -17.89 -11.74
CA PRO A 55 10.03 -18.74 -10.86
C PRO A 55 8.67 -18.13 -10.50
N ILE A 56 7.76 -18.95 -9.99
CA ILE A 56 6.62 -18.46 -9.21
C ILE A 56 7.14 -18.05 -7.84
N THR A 57 6.83 -16.82 -7.45
CA THR A 57 7.29 -16.22 -6.19
C THR A 57 6.12 -15.87 -5.29
N ILE A 58 6.27 -16.13 -3.99
CA ILE A 58 5.37 -15.67 -2.96
C ILE A 58 6.18 -14.93 -1.91
N ASP A 59 5.80 -13.69 -1.68
CA ASP A 59 6.50 -12.76 -0.80
C ASP A 59 5.53 -12.20 0.24
N LEU A 60 5.98 -12.09 1.48
CA LEU A 60 5.28 -11.42 2.57
C LEU A 60 6.01 -10.12 2.93
N HIS A 61 5.31 -9.00 2.84
CA HIS A 61 5.82 -7.69 3.22
C HIS A 61 5.03 -7.17 4.42
N PHE A 62 5.73 -6.50 5.35
CA PHE A 62 5.15 -5.74 6.44
C PHE A 62 5.67 -4.31 6.39
N THR A 63 4.82 -3.38 5.97
CA THR A 63 5.21 -2.00 5.63
C THR A 63 4.02 -1.04 5.75
N GLY A 64 4.18 0.20 5.32
CA GLY A 64 3.14 1.23 5.29
C GLY A 64 1.86 0.76 4.60
N LEU A 65 0.69 1.07 5.18
CA LEU A 65 -0.61 0.77 4.61
C LEU A 65 -0.91 1.72 3.43
N MET A 66 -0.91 1.21 2.20
CA MET A 66 -1.14 1.96 0.97
C MET A 66 -1.63 1.04 -0.15
N ASN A 67 -1.99 1.62 -1.29
CA ASN A 67 -2.31 0.83 -2.48
C ASN A 67 -1.03 0.04 -2.86
N PRO A 68 -1.09 -1.27 -3.11
CA PRO A 68 0.12 -1.99 -3.42
C PRO A 68 0.75 -1.41 -4.68
N ASP A 69 2.04 -1.16 -4.60
CA ASP A 69 2.86 -0.69 -5.70
C ASP A 69 4.22 -1.35 -5.49
N ASP A 70 4.67 -2.07 -6.52
CA ASP A 70 5.90 -2.85 -6.47
C ASP A 70 7.10 -1.98 -6.11
N SER A 71 7.08 -0.68 -6.45
CA SER A 71 8.14 0.25 -6.03
C SER A 71 8.19 0.37 -4.50
N VAL A 72 7.04 0.48 -3.84
CA VAL A 72 6.94 0.63 -2.37
C VAL A 72 7.32 -0.63 -1.64
N MET A 73 6.77 -1.75 -2.11
CA MET A 73 7.00 -3.06 -1.49
C MET A 73 8.47 -3.49 -1.60
N ASN A 74 9.21 -2.92 -2.56
CA ASN A 74 10.63 -3.17 -2.76
C ASN A 74 11.56 -2.24 -1.95
N PHE A 75 11.05 -1.28 -1.16
CA PHE A 75 11.90 -0.32 -0.43
C PHE A 75 11.86 -0.39 1.10
N PHE A 76 12.96 0.10 1.68
CA PHE A 76 13.54 -0.18 3.01
C PHE A 76 12.67 0.00 4.26
N SER A 77 11.51 0.65 4.18
CA SER A 77 10.66 0.88 5.36
C SER A 77 9.73 -0.31 5.60
N GLY A 78 10.30 -1.47 5.91
CA GLY A 78 9.51 -2.67 6.13
C GLY A 78 10.34 -3.93 6.30
N LEU A 79 9.65 -4.99 6.68
CA LEU A 79 10.20 -6.34 6.69
C LEU A 79 9.67 -7.08 5.47
N HIS A 80 10.58 -7.64 4.69
CA HIS A 80 10.26 -8.45 3.52
C HIS A 80 10.79 -9.86 3.72
N VAL A 81 9.91 -10.84 3.53
CA VAL A 81 10.21 -12.26 3.67
C VAL A 81 9.77 -12.99 2.41
N LYS A 82 10.74 -13.55 1.69
CA LYS A 82 10.49 -14.50 0.60
C LYS A 82 9.97 -15.81 1.19
N ILE A 83 8.74 -16.19 0.85
CA ILE A 83 8.04 -17.36 1.40
C ILE A 83 8.26 -18.60 0.54
N LEU A 84 8.22 -18.41 -0.78
CA LEU A 84 8.29 -19.45 -1.78
C LEU A 84 8.96 -18.90 -3.05
N ASP A 85 9.81 -19.72 -3.65
CA ASP A 85 10.47 -19.47 -4.92
C ASP A 85 10.63 -20.82 -5.62
N VAL A 86 9.78 -21.11 -6.61
CA VAL A 86 9.68 -22.44 -7.24
C VAL A 86 9.51 -22.35 -8.75
N TYR A 87 10.13 -23.30 -9.45
CA TYR A 87 10.00 -23.46 -10.90
C TYR A 87 8.89 -24.47 -11.24
N ASP A 88 8.44 -24.44 -12.50
CA ASP A 88 7.18 -25.02 -12.98
C ASP A 88 6.93 -26.49 -12.57
N THR A 89 7.97 -27.30 -12.49
CA THR A 89 7.87 -28.74 -12.20
C THR A 89 7.40 -29.06 -10.79
N GLU A 90 7.38 -28.09 -9.88
CA GLU A 90 7.14 -28.30 -8.44
C GLU A 90 5.88 -27.57 -7.92
N VAL A 91 5.17 -26.88 -8.80
CA VAL A 91 4.02 -26.04 -8.44
C VAL A 91 2.77 -26.90 -8.26
N THR A 92 2.48 -27.26 -7.00
CA THR A 92 1.27 -28.02 -6.63
C THR A 92 0.40 -27.28 -5.64
N ASP A 93 -0.89 -27.63 -5.55
CA ASP A 93 -1.80 -27.11 -4.53
C ASP A 93 -1.26 -27.28 -3.11
N LYS A 94 -0.60 -28.42 -2.84
CA LYS A 94 0.00 -28.73 -1.53
C LYS A 94 1.10 -27.71 -1.18
N VAL A 95 1.94 -27.36 -2.15
CA VAL A 95 2.99 -26.34 -1.98
C VAL A 95 2.38 -24.97 -1.71
N MET A 96 1.34 -24.58 -2.46
CA MET A 96 0.66 -23.29 -2.27
C MET A 96 -0.06 -23.20 -0.91
N ILE A 97 -0.70 -24.29 -0.49
CA ILE A 97 -1.34 -24.39 0.83
C ILE A 97 -0.30 -24.29 1.95
N ALA A 98 0.83 -24.99 1.82
CA ALA A 98 1.92 -24.92 2.78
C ALA A 98 2.51 -23.50 2.88
N ALA A 99 2.67 -22.79 1.75
CA ALA A 99 3.11 -21.40 1.72
C ALA A 99 2.14 -20.48 2.48
N GLY A 100 0.82 -20.63 2.26
CA GLY A 100 -0.20 -19.89 2.99
C GLY A 100 -0.15 -20.12 4.51
N ASN A 101 0.01 -21.38 4.94
CA ASN A 101 0.17 -21.70 6.36
C ASN A 101 1.47 -21.13 6.95
N LYS A 102 2.56 -21.13 6.17
CA LYS A 102 3.84 -20.53 6.58
C LYS A 102 3.69 -19.03 6.83
N ILE A 103 2.96 -18.32 5.95
CA ILE A 103 2.66 -16.88 6.11
C ILE A 103 1.97 -16.59 7.44
N LYS A 104 0.92 -17.36 7.79
CA LYS A 104 0.19 -17.18 9.07
C LYS A 104 1.08 -17.27 10.31
N VAL A 105 2.13 -18.09 10.23
CA VAL A 105 3.09 -18.26 11.32
C VAL A 105 4.06 -17.08 11.32
N ILE A 106 4.68 -16.76 10.17
CA ILE A 106 5.68 -15.70 10.03
C ILE A 106 5.10 -14.32 10.35
N GLU A 107 3.86 -14.04 9.93
CA GLU A 107 3.15 -12.77 10.15
C GLU A 107 3.20 -12.35 11.62
N LYS A 108 2.96 -13.29 12.54
CA LYS A 108 2.96 -13.03 13.98
C LYS A 108 4.31 -12.54 14.49
N TYR A 109 5.40 -13.09 13.95
CA TYR A 109 6.75 -12.71 14.33
C TYR A 109 7.13 -11.35 13.76
N ILE A 110 6.94 -11.14 12.45
CA ILE A 110 7.32 -9.87 11.82
C ILE A 110 6.42 -8.70 12.28
N GLY A 111 5.15 -8.97 12.59
CA GLY A 111 4.22 -7.99 13.15
C GLY A 111 4.66 -7.45 14.51
N SER A 112 5.37 -8.25 15.31
CA SER A 112 5.91 -7.78 16.60
C SER A 112 6.93 -6.64 16.45
N SER A 113 7.53 -6.48 15.28
CA SER A 113 8.47 -5.40 14.94
C SER A 113 7.79 -4.10 14.51
N TYR A 114 6.46 -3.97 14.68
CA TYR A 114 5.69 -2.82 14.16
C TYR A 114 6.21 -1.45 14.61
N LYS A 115 6.73 -1.32 15.84
CA LYS A 115 7.28 -0.04 16.32
C LYS A 115 8.47 0.41 15.48
N PHE A 116 9.37 -0.51 15.16
CA PHE A 116 10.55 -0.24 14.34
C PHE A 116 10.15 0.10 12.91
N VAL A 117 9.25 -0.69 12.32
CA VAL A 117 8.76 -0.44 10.95
C VAL A 117 8.05 0.92 10.87
N LEU A 118 7.22 1.26 11.85
CA LEU A 118 6.54 2.56 11.90
C LEU A 118 7.52 3.71 12.08
N GLN A 119 8.53 3.55 12.95
CA GLN A 119 9.55 4.55 13.16
C GLN A 119 10.35 4.81 11.89
N GLU A 120 10.79 3.76 11.19
CA GLU A 120 11.53 3.89 9.93
C GLU A 120 10.66 4.55 8.83
N LEU A 121 9.35 4.28 8.83
CA LEU A 121 8.42 4.90 7.89
C LEU A 121 8.20 6.40 8.16
N ILE A 122 8.18 6.82 9.42
CA ILE A 122 7.96 8.22 9.81
C ILE A 122 9.26 9.02 9.88
N SER A 123 10.37 8.37 10.20
CA SER A 123 11.68 8.96 10.45
C SER A 123 12.74 7.98 9.92
N PRO A 124 12.96 7.93 8.61
CA PRO A 124 13.88 6.97 8.00
C PRO A 124 15.31 7.19 8.48
N CYS A 125 16.06 6.11 8.66
CA CYS A 125 17.46 6.17 9.08
C CYS A 125 18.37 6.80 8.01
N ILE A 126 17.94 6.76 6.74
CA ILE A 126 18.58 7.41 5.61
C ILE A 126 17.61 8.44 5.03
N ASP A 127 17.88 9.71 5.29
CA ASP A 127 17.15 10.83 4.71
C ASP A 127 17.90 11.37 3.49
N SER A 128 17.40 11.03 2.29
CA SER A 128 17.98 11.48 1.03
C SER A 128 16.91 11.63 -0.03
N ASN A 129 16.98 12.70 -0.81
CA ASN A 129 16.13 12.91 -1.98
C ASN A 129 16.52 12.07 -3.20
N LYS A 130 17.62 11.29 -3.14
CA LYS A 130 18.07 10.41 -4.22
C LYS A 130 17.32 9.09 -4.18
N ARG A 131 17.03 8.51 -5.36
CA ARG A 131 16.54 7.14 -5.42
C ARG A 131 17.57 6.17 -4.82
N PRO A 132 17.15 5.19 -4.02
CA PRO A 132 15.76 4.85 -3.71
C PRO A 132 15.12 5.61 -2.53
N PHE A 133 15.92 6.22 -1.66
CA PHE A 133 15.51 6.85 -0.40
C PHE A 133 14.51 8.01 -0.58
N GLY A 134 14.59 8.74 -1.69
CA GLY A 134 13.65 9.82 -1.99
C GLY A 134 12.20 9.33 -2.15
N GLN A 135 11.98 8.07 -2.52
CA GLN A 135 10.64 7.50 -2.54
C GLN A 135 10.09 7.28 -1.13
N LEU A 136 10.94 6.86 -0.19
CA LEU A 136 10.55 6.72 1.22
C LEU A 136 10.17 8.07 1.83
N ALA A 137 10.95 9.12 1.54
CA ALA A 137 10.59 10.49 1.93
C ALA A 137 9.21 10.89 1.38
N ILE A 138 8.92 10.62 0.11
CA ILE A 138 7.60 10.86 -0.49
C ILE A 138 6.48 10.10 0.23
N TYR A 139 6.68 8.83 0.59
CA TYR A 139 5.67 8.05 1.32
C TYR A 139 5.41 8.55 2.73
N ARG A 140 6.46 8.97 3.44
CA ARG A 140 6.34 9.64 4.75
C ARG A 140 5.42 10.86 4.62
N GLU A 141 5.63 11.69 3.61
CA GLU A 141 4.85 12.91 3.39
C GLU A 141 3.37 12.58 3.13
N TYR A 142 3.05 11.53 2.37
CA TYR A 142 1.66 11.10 2.15
C TYR A 142 0.92 10.82 3.48
N ILE A 143 1.61 10.18 4.42
CA ILE A 143 1.06 9.88 5.76
C ILE A 143 0.88 11.17 6.55
N LEU A 144 1.89 12.06 6.54
CA LEU A 144 1.83 13.32 7.29
C LEU A 144 0.72 14.24 6.78
N ILE A 145 0.52 14.33 5.47
CA ILE A 145 -0.57 15.09 4.85
C ILE A 145 -1.91 14.52 5.29
N TYR A 146 -2.09 13.21 5.17
CA TYR A 146 -3.33 12.57 5.57
C TYR A 146 -3.66 12.83 7.05
N ASP A 147 -2.67 12.64 7.93
CA ASP A 147 -2.82 12.87 9.37
C ASP A 147 -3.11 14.34 9.66
N THR A 148 -2.46 15.27 8.95
CA THR A 148 -2.64 16.71 9.12
C THR A 148 -4.06 17.13 8.73
N LEU A 149 -4.54 16.67 7.57
CA LEU A 149 -5.90 16.97 7.10
C LEU A 149 -6.97 16.32 8.00
N LYS A 150 -6.72 15.10 8.47
CA LYS A 150 -7.63 14.37 9.36
C LYS A 150 -7.76 15.02 10.74
N ASN A 151 -6.66 15.56 11.27
CA ASN A 151 -6.61 16.13 12.62
C ASN A 151 -6.85 17.64 12.65
N ASP A 152 -6.89 18.32 11.51
CA ASP A 152 -7.29 19.72 11.44
C ASP A 152 -8.80 19.86 11.69
N LYS A 153 -9.15 20.46 12.82
CA LYS A 153 -10.55 20.65 13.26
C LYS A 153 -11.37 21.47 12.26
N ASN A 154 -10.74 22.39 11.53
CA ASN A 154 -11.43 23.23 10.55
C ASN A 154 -11.73 22.47 9.25
N LEU A 155 -10.97 21.42 8.96
CA LEU A 155 -11.10 20.63 7.72
C LEU A 155 -11.75 19.27 7.94
N GLN A 156 -11.96 18.85 9.19
CA GLN A 156 -12.38 17.50 9.53
C GLN A 156 -13.65 17.06 8.80
N GLU A 157 -14.69 17.89 8.77
CA GLU A 157 -15.95 17.56 8.09
C GLU A 157 -15.76 17.45 6.56
N GLU A 158 -15.06 18.42 5.96
CA GLU A 158 -14.78 18.39 4.52
C GLU A 158 -13.91 17.18 4.13
N PHE A 159 -12.93 16.83 4.97
CA PHE A 159 -12.05 15.70 4.74
C PHE A 159 -12.80 14.37 4.83
N VAL A 160 -13.71 14.22 5.80
CA VAL A 160 -14.60 13.05 5.88
C VAL A 160 -15.49 12.95 4.63
N LEU A 161 -16.01 14.08 4.13
CA LEU A 161 -16.78 14.10 2.89
C LEU A 161 -15.93 13.69 1.67
N LEU A 162 -14.69 14.16 1.58
CA LEU A 162 -13.74 13.75 0.54
C LEU A 162 -13.52 12.23 0.57
N GLN A 163 -13.19 11.67 1.75
CA GLN A 163 -12.96 10.23 1.93
C GLN A 163 -14.18 9.41 1.49
N ASN A 164 -15.38 9.83 1.90
CA ASN A 164 -16.63 9.16 1.53
C ASN A 164 -16.88 9.21 0.02
N ARG A 165 -16.63 10.35 -0.64
CA ARG A 165 -16.77 10.47 -2.09
C ARG A 165 -15.79 9.58 -2.84
N CYS A 166 -14.52 9.59 -2.44
CA CYS A 166 -13.50 8.69 -3.01
C CYS A 166 -13.94 7.23 -2.90
N PHE A 167 -14.45 6.80 -1.72
CA PHE A 167 -14.90 5.44 -1.52
C PHE A 167 -16.15 5.06 -2.33
N GLN A 168 -17.11 5.98 -2.50
CA GLN A 168 -18.31 5.72 -3.29
C GLN A 168 -18.01 5.59 -4.77
N ASN A 169 -17.08 6.39 -5.31
CA ASN A 169 -16.67 6.26 -6.72
C ASN A 169 -16.04 4.89 -6.99
N TYR A 170 -15.25 4.37 -6.05
CA TYR A 170 -14.67 3.02 -6.16
C TYR A 170 -15.72 1.93 -6.32
N LYS A 171 -16.77 1.96 -5.48
CA LYS A 171 -17.85 0.97 -5.57
C LYS A 171 -18.59 0.99 -6.90
N LYS A 172 -18.64 2.15 -7.58
CA LYS A 172 -19.49 2.37 -8.76
C LYS A 172 -18.79 2.10 -10.09
N MET A 173 -17.51 2.48 -10.23
CA MET A 173 -16.92 2.70 -11.56
C MET A 173 -15.84 1.70 -11.96
N GLY A 174 -15.46 0.78 -11.07
CA GLY A 174 -14.29 -0.08 -11.30
C GLY A 174 -12.97 0.71 -11.26
N GLU A 175 -11.85 0.00 -11.34
CA GLU A 175 -10.54 0.52 -10.90
C GLU A 175 -9.95 1.67 -11.74
N ASN A 176 -10.05 1.62 -13.07
CA ASN A 176 -9.36 2.60 -13.94
C ASN A 176 -10.04 3.96 -14.01
N ALA A 177 -11.38 4.00 -14.15
CA ALA A 177 -12.13 5.25 -14.19
C ALA A 177 -12.11 5.95 -12.82
N GLU A 178 -12.07 5.17 -11.74
CA GLU A 178 -12.01 5.70 -10.38
C GLU A 178 -10.68 6.38 -10.05
N ARG A 179 -9.54 5.89 -10.56
CA ARG A 179 -8.24 6.53 -10.29
C ARG A 179 -8.22 8.00 -10.72
N ILE A 180 -8.72 8.32 -11.91
CA ILE A 180 -8.70 9.69 -12.47
C ILE A 180 -9.59 10.62 -11.62
N GLU A 181 -10.83 10.21 -11.35
CA GLU A 181 -11.75 11.02 -10.55
C GLU A 181 -11.28 11.19 -9.11
N ARG A 182 -10.73 10.14 -8.49
CA ARG A 182 -10.20 10.21 -7.13
C ARG A 182 -9.04 11.20 -7.03
N ILE A 183 -8.13 11.18 -8.00
CA ILE A 183 -7.07 12.19 -8.11
C ILE A 183 -7.69 13.57 -8.25
N ALA A 184 -8.64 13.77 -9.16
CA ALA A 184 -9.29 15.08 -9.36
C ALA A 184 -9.97 15.63 -8.10
N LEU A 185 -10.64 14.77 -7.33
CA LEU A 185 -11.25 15.12 -6.04
C LEU A 185 -10.20 15.57 -5.01
N CYS A 186 -9.11 14.80 -4.88
CA CYS A 186 -8.03 15.13 -3.95
C CYS A 186 -7.28 16.40 -4.39
N SER A 187 -7.04 16.57 -5.69
CA SER A 187 -6.45 17.78 -6.26
C SER A 187 -7.30 19.00 -5.96
N SER A 188 -8.61 18.94 -6.24
CA SER A 188 -9.54 20.03 -5.98
C SER A 188 -9.65 20.38 -4.48
N PHE A 189 -9.50 19.39 -3.61
CA PHE A 189 -9.44 19.63 -2.17
C PHE A 189 -8.15 20.37 -1.79
N ILE A 190 -6.99 19.88 -2.23
CA ILE A 190 -5.67 20.46 -1.94
C ILE A 190 -5.54 21.87 -2.52
N ASP A 191 -6.00 22.11 -3.75
CA ASP A 191 -5.86 23.38 -4.46
C ASP A 191 -6.66 24.53 -3.82
N ARG A 192 -7.60 24.23 -2.92
CA ARG A 192 -8.34 25.23 -2.12
C ARG A 192 -7.59 25.68 -0.87
N LEU A 193 -6.57 24.94 -0.44
CA LEU A 193 -5.78 25.28 0.74
C LEU A 193 -4.77 26.41 0.43
N PRO A 194 -4.34 27.19 1.44
CA PRO A 194 -3.21 28.10 1.29
C PRO A 194 -1.98 27.36 0.73
N LYS A 195 -1.22 28.01 -0.16
CA LYS A 195 -0.06 27.38 -0.82
C LYS A 195 1.00 26.90 0.17
N ASP A 196 1.14 27.61 1.29
CA ASP A 196 2.05 27.35 2.39
C ASP A 196 1.46 26.44 3.48
N TYR A 197 0.20 26.03 3.38
CA TYR A 197 -0.51 25.27 4.42
C TYR A 197 0.29 24.07 4.95
N PHE A 198 0.88 23.29 4.05
CA PHE A 198 1.69 22.12 4.41
C PHE A 198 3.09 22.50 4.90
N ILE A 199 3.71 23.51 4.29
CA ILE A 199 5.03 24.02 4.68
C ILE A 199 5.02 24.52 6.12
N GLU A 200 3.97 25.27 6.51
CA GLU A 200 3.77 25.73 7.89
C GLU A 200 3.62 24.60 8.92
N LYS A 201 3.30 23.38 8.47
CA LYS A 201 3.19 22.19 9.31
C LYS A 201 4.44 21.31 9.28
N GLY A 202 5.53 21.78 8.67
CA GLY A 202 6.78 21.02 8.55
C GLY A 202 6.70 19.83 7.59
N ILE A 203 5.69 19.83 6.71
CA ILE A 203 5.59 18.89 5.59
C ILE A 203 6.38 19.52 4.44
N TYR A 204 7.16 18.74 3.68
CA TYR A 204 8.08 19.18 2.62
C TYR A 204 9.49 19.62 3.04
N GLU A 205 9.98 19.27 4.24
CA GLU A 205 11.37 19.59 4.60
C GLU A 205 12.40 18.99 3.61
N CYS A 206 12.05 17.87 2.95
CA CYS A 206 12.96 17.11 2.08
C CYS A 206 12.55 17.09 0.59
N LEU A 207 11.46 17.77 0.19
CA LEU A 207 10.89 17.71 -1.17
C LEU A 207 10.63 19.11 -1.75
N ASP A 208 10.60 19.22 -3.08
CA ASP A 208 10.33 20.49 -3.77
C ASP A 208 8.82 20.65 -3.97
N PHE A 209 8.22 21.64 -3.30
CA PHE A 209 6.78 21.89 -3.37
C PHE A 209 6.28 22.09 -4.80
N THR A 210 7.03 22.80 -5.64
CA THR A 210 6.60 23.12 -7.01
C THR A 210 6.65 21.90 -7.92
N ARG A 211 7.66 21.04 -7.71
CA ARG A 211 7.87 19.84 -8.53
C ARG A 211 7.03 18.65 -8.06
N ASP A 212 6.81 18.53 -6.76
CA ASP A 212 6.37 17.28 -6.14
C ASP A 212 4.89 17.31 -5.69
N ILE A 213 4.17 18.45 -5.82
CA ILE A 213 2.74 18.59 -5.44
C ILE A 213 1.80 17.64 -6.20
N GLU A 214 2.04 17.36 -7.48
CA GLU A 214 1.21 16.41 -8.23
C GLU A 214 1.43 14.96 -7.75
N ASN A 215 2.66 14.63 -7.34
CA ASN A 215 2.95 13.34 -6.70
C ASN A 215 2.25 13.23 -5.35
N LEU A 216 2.07 14.33 -4.61
CA LEU A 216 1.29 14.34 -3.37
C LEU A 216 -0.19 14.14 -3.60
N LYS A 217 -0.79 14.87 -4.55
CA LYS A 217 -2.21 14.73 -4.89
C LYS A 217 -2.53 13.27 -5.25
N TYR A 218 -1.63 12.65 -6.02
CA TYR A 218 -1.68 11.22 -6.31
C TYR A 218 -1.49 10.34 -5.06
N GLY A 219 -0.51 10.67 -4.21
CA GLY A 219 -0.20 9.94 -2.98
C GLY A 219 -1.33 9.95 -1.96
N LEU A 220 -1.88 11.12 -1.65
CA LEU A 220 -3.04 11.29 -0.77
C LEU A 220 -4.24 10.50 -1.29
N SER A 221 -4.52 10.63 -2.59
CA SER A 221 -5.55 9.87 -3.28
C SER A 221 -5.37 8.36 -3.08
N SER A 222 -4.15 7.86 -3.28
CA SER A 222 -3.81 6.44 -3.09
C SER A 222 -3.86 5.99 -1.64
N TYR A 223 -3.53 6.87 -0.70
CA TYR A 223 -3.56 6.58 0.73
C TYR A 223 -5.00 6.56 1.28
N ILE A 224 -5.83 7.55 0.94
CA ILE A 224 -7.28 7.56 1.24
C ILE A 224 -7.92 6.27 0.71
N TYR A 225 -7.57 5.88 -0.52
CA TYR A 225 -8.06 4.64 -1.11
C TYR A 225 -7.70 3.42 -0.28
N ALA A 226 -6.43 3.29 0.13
CA ALA A 226 -5.97 2.16 0.93
C ALA A 226 -6.64 2.14 2.32
N GLN A 227 -6.80 3.30 2.94
CA GLN A 227 -7.52 3.45 4.20
C GLN A 227 -8.98 3.01 4.07
N ALA A 228 -9.67 3.35 2.99
CA ALA A 228 -11.06 2.98 2.79
C ALA A 228 -11.25 1.48 2.44
N LEU A 229 -10.37 0.91 1.62
CA LEU A 229 -10.49 -0.46 1.15
C LEU A 229 -10.02 -1.48 2.20
N PHE A 230 -8.94 -1.16 2.89
CA PHE A 230 -8.25 -2.06 3.82
C PHE A 230 -8.40 -1.64 5.28
N GLY A 231 -8.99 -0.48 5.57
CA GLY A 231 -9.35 -0.05 6.93
C GLY A 231 -10.51 -0.82 7.56
N GLU A 232 -10.68 -0.58 8.86
CA GLU A 232 -11.81 -1.11 9.63
C GLU A 232 -13.12 -0.43 9.22
N LYS A 233 -14.20 -1.22 9.30
CA LYS A 233 -15.55 -0.73 9.53
C LYS A 233 -15.86 -0.91 10.99
#